data_AF-K9PVH0-F1
#
_entry.id   AF-K9PVH0-F1
#
_cell.length_a   1.000
_cell.length_b   1.000
_cell.length_c   1.000
_cell.angle_alpha   90.00
_cell.angle_beta   90.00
_cell.angle_gamma   90.00
#
_symmetry.space_group_name_H-M   'P 1'
#
loop_
_entity.id
_entity.type
_entity.pdbx_description
1 polymer ?
#
loop_
_entity_poly.entity_id
_entity_poly.type
_entity_poly.pdbx_seq_one_letter_code
_entity_poly.pdbx_strand_id
1 'polypeptide(L)'
;MLKNWVVFLSIGAITALKQPVKINISNSRAENPMATNLLIKGETSGWSVVVPRAKPMSRDEFHEFCIANRDLRIERTATGEVIVMPPAFSDTGNRNFNLAMQLGIWAEKDGTGLGFDSSAGFTLPNGATRSPDASWIRTEKWEALTEEEKASFAPICPNFVIELRSKSDTLKSLKEKMVEYIDNGVSLGWLIDRKNRSVYIYRPNQEPQILKNQEVLSGEPELKGFQLPMTKIW
;
A
#
# COMPACT_ATOMS: atom_id res chain seq x y z
N MET A 1 3.35 -11.21 -32.47
CA MET A 1 3.84 -10.32 -31.40
C MET A 1 3.50 -10.96 -30.06
N LEU A 2 4.51 -11.24 -29.24
CA LEU A 2 4.43 -12.18 -28.13
C LEU A 2 3.49 -11.69 -27.01
N LYS A 3 2.45 -12.49 -26.72
CA LYS A 3 1.62 -12.36 -25.52
C LYS A 3 2.39 -12.95 -24.34
N ASN A 4 2.77 -12.12 -23.38
CA ASN A 4 3.35 -12.60 -22.12
C ASN A 4 2.26 -13.27 -21.27
N TRP A 5 2.59 -14.43 -20.72
CA TRP A 5 1.73 -15.24 -19.87
C TRP A 5 2.02 -14.92 -18.40
N VAL A 6 0.98 -14.87 -17.56
CA VAL A 6 1.10 -14.85 -16.09
C VAL A 6 0.25 -15.99 -15.54
N VAL A 7 0.85 -16.82 -14.68
CA VAL A 7 0.26 -18.01 -14.07
C VAL A 7 0.06 -17.74 -12.58
N PHE A 8 -1.13 -18.00 -12.04
CA PHE A 8 -1.35 -18.10 -10.60
C PHE A 8 -1.30 -19.55 -10.16
N LEU A 9 -0.48 -19.87 -9.15
CA LEU A 9 -0.46 -21.16 -8.46
C LEU A 9 -0.99 -20.98 -7.05
N SER A 10 -2.03 -21.73 -6.70
CA SER A 10 -2.41 -21.98 -5.30
C SER A 10 -1.92 -23.39 -4.96
N ILE A 11 -1.06 -23.50 -3.95
CA ILE A 11 -0.64 -24.79 -3.38
C ILE A 11 -1.38 -24.94 -2.06
N GLY A 12 -2.48 -25.70 -2.10
CA GLY A 12 -3.04 -26.30 -0.89
C GLY A 12 -2.16 -27.49 -0.50
N ALA A 13 -1.70 -27.53 0.75
CA ALA A 13 -0.90 -28.62 1.29
C ALA A 13 -1.62 -29.97 1.10
N ILE A 14 -0.97 -30.92 0.43
CA ILE A 14 -1.35 -32.34 0.47
C ILE A 14 -0.08 -33.15 0.72
N THR A 15 0.15 -33.48 1.98
CA THR A 15 0.98 -34.61 2.35
C THR A 15 0.22 -35.89 2.01
N ALA A 16 0.91 -36.82 1.34
CA ALA A 16 0.49 -38.18 0.97
C ALA A 16 -0.55 -38.34 -0.16
N LEU A 17 -0.09 -38.32 -1.42
CA LEU A 17 -0.77 -39.01 -2.53
C LEU A 17 0.25 -39.76 -3.40
N LYS A 18 0.01 -41.06 -3.64
CA LYS A 18 0.74 -41.91 -4.61
C LYS A 18 0.11 -41.84 -6.02
N GLN A 19 -0.33 -40.66 -6.46
CA GLN A 19 -0.95 -40.44 -7.77
C GLN A 19 -0.59 -39.05 -8.33
N PRO A 20 -0.55 -38.88 -9.68
CA PRO A 20 -0.22 -37.61 -10.30
C PRO A 20 -1.23 -36.51 -9.93
N VAL A 21 -0.73 -35.34 -9.50
CA VAL A 21 -1.54 -34.16 -9.22
C VAL A 21 -1.73 -33.37 -10.51
N LYS A 22 -2.99 -33.14 -10.91
CA LYS A 22 -3.34 -32.18 -11.98
C LYS A 22 -3.46 -30.80 -11.36
N ILE A 23 -2.60 -29.88 -11.79
CA ILE A 23 -2.76 -28.45 -11.50
C ILE A 23 -3.46 -27.82 -12.70
N ASN A 24 -4.67 -27.29 -12.50
CA ASN A 24 -5.41 -26.56 -13.53
C ASN A 24 -5.10 -25.07 -13.43
N ILE A 25 -4.51 -24.51 -14.49
CA ILE A 25 -4.36 -23.07 -14.67
C ILE A 25 -5.39 -22.67 -15.72
N SER A 26 -6.39 -21.88 -15.33
CA SER A 26 -7.40 -21.36 -16.26
C SER A 26 -7.22 -19.85 -16.48
N ASN A 27 -7.42 -19.43 -17.72
CA ASN A 27 -7.52 -18.03 -18.11
C ASN A 27 -9.02 -17.73 -18.33
N SER A 28 -9.61 -16.86 -17.53
CA SER A 28 -11.05 -16.57 -17.58
C SER A 28 -11.47 -15.62 -18.72
N ARG A 29 -10.56 -15.22 -19.62
CA ARG A 29 -10.87 -14.29 -20.73
C ARG A 29 -10.48 -14.79 -22.13
N ALA A 30 -10.68 -16.08 -22.43
CA ALA A 30 -10.61 -16.57 -23.81
C ALA A 30 -11.89 -17.34 -24.16
N GLU A 31 -12.50 -17.02 -25.32
CA GLU A 31 -13.67 -17.72 -25.87
C GLU A 31 -13.39 -19.20 -26.22
N ASN A 32 -12.13 -19.65 -26.12
CA ASN A 32 -11.76 -21.06 -26.20
C ASN A 32 -10.48 -21.31 -25.36
N PRO A 33 -10.57 -21.94 -24.17
CA PRO A 33 -9.40 -22.12 -23.30
C PRO A 33 -8.49 -23.23 -23.84
N MET A 34 -7.41 -22.86 -24.52
CA MET A 34 -6.28 -23.77 -24.74
C MET A 34 -5.55 -23.94 -23.41
N ALA A 35 -5.81 -25.06 -22.72
CA ALA A 35 -5.07 -25.47 -21.54
C ALA A 35 -3.67 -25.96 -21.97
N THR A 36 -2.63 -25.23 -21.57
CA THR A 36 -1.25 -25.72 -21.69
C THR A 36 -1.01 -26.75 -20.59
N ASN A 37 -1.00 -28.02 -20.95
CA ASN A 37 -0.70 -29.12 -20.02
C ASN A 37 0.81 -29.27 -19.86
N LEU A 38 1.34 -28.97 -18.67
CA LEU A 38 2.72 -29.29 -18.33
C LEU A 38 2.77 -30.70 -17.74
N LEU A 39 3.13 -31.68 -18.57
CA LEU A 39 3.33 -33.08 -18.13
C LEU A 39 4.77 -33.26 -17.66
N ILE A 40 5.00 -33.19 -16.35
CA ILE A 40 6.30 -33.52 -15.75
C ILE A 40 6.31 -35.01 -15.42
N LYS A 41 7.05 -35.81 -16.20
CA LYS A 41 7.38 -37.20 -15.87
C LYS A 41 8.84 -37.27 -15.44
N GLY A 42 9.11 -37.58 -14.18
CA GLY A 42 10.47 -37.84 -13.71
C GLY A 42 10.63 -37.72 -12.21
N GLU A 43 11.56 -38.51 -11.67
CA GLU A 43 11.99 -38.50 -10.27
C GLU A 43 12.48 -37.10 -9.86
N THR A 44 12.25 -36.78 -8.58
CA THR A 44 12.50 -35.49 -7.94
C THR A 44 13.90 -34.95 -8.23
N SER A 45 14.00 -34.12 -9.26
CA SER A 45 15.08 -33.18 -9.47
C SER A 45 14.54 -31.80 -9.06
N GLY A 46 15.26 -31.05 -8.24
CA GLY A 46 14.85 -29.71 -7.83
C GLY A 46 14.84 -28.78 -9.05
N TRP A 47 13.67 -28.46 -9.59
CA TRP A 47 13.53 -27.46 -10.64
C TRP A 47 13.31 -26.08 -10.02
N SER A 48 14.15 -25.12 -10.38
CA SER A 48 13.89 -23.71 -10.15
C SER A 48 13.09 -23.15 -11.33
N VAL A 49 11.86 -22.69 -11.07
CA VAL A 49 11.10 -21.91 -12.04
C VAL A 49 11.57 -20.46 -11.91
N VAL A 50 12.26 -19.96 -12.93
CA VAL A 50 12.52 -18.53 -13.06
C VAL A 50 11.29 -17.89 -13.70
N VAL A 51 10.43 -17.31 -12.87
CA VAL A 51 9.37 -16.43 -13.37
C VAL A 51 10.04 -15.12 -13.80
N PRO A 52 10.01 -14.73 -15.08
CA PRO A 52 10.61 -13.48 -15.50
C PRO A 52 9.95 -12.34 -14.72
N ARG A 53 10.77 -11.47 -14.11
CA ARG A 53 10.28 -10.28 -13.39
C ARG A 53 9.38 -9.52 -14.35
N ALA A 54 8.15 -9.23 -13.92
CA ALA A 54 7.25 -8.41 -14.71
C ALA A 54 7.97 -7.10 -15.05
N LYS A 55 7.86 -6.66 -16.32
CA LYS A 55 8.43 -5.39 -16.74
C LYS A 55 7.86 -4.28 -15.85
N PRO A 56 8.70 -3.35 -15.34
CA PRO A 56 8.19 -2.20 -14.63
C PRO A 56 7.18 -1.42 -15.48
N MET A 57 6.08 -1.00 -14.85
CA MET A 57 5.01 -0.26 -15.53
C MET A 57 5.32 1.24 -15.55
N SER A 58 4.93 1.92 -16.61
CA SER A 58 4.78 3.38 -16.62
C SER A 58 3.60 3.80 -15.72
N ARG A 59 3.39 5.11 -15.53
CA ARG A 59 2.23 5.63 -14.78
C ARG A 59 0.92 5.32 -15.50
N ASP A 60 0.89 5.47 -16.82
CA ASP A 60 -0.30 5.21 -17.64
C ASP A 60 -0.62 3.72 -17.67
N GLU A 61 0.39 2.86 -17.85
CA GLU A 61 0.21 1.40 -17.79
C GLU A 61 -0.31 0.95 -16.41
N PHE A 62 0.16 1.60 -15.34
CA PHE A 62 -0.31 1.34 -13.98
C PHE A 62 -1.75 1.78 -13.75
N HIS A 63 -2.13 2.95 -14.25
CA HIS A 63 -3.50 3.45 -14.18
C HIS A 63 -4.48 2.48 -14.87
N GLU A 64 -4.17 2.06 -16.09
CA GLU A 64 -4.97 1.06 -16.82
C GLU A 64 -5.01 -0.29 -16.10
N PHE A 65 -3.89 -0.70 -15.48
CA PHE A 65 -3.85 -1.90 -14.65
C PHE A 65 -4.80 -1.80 -13.45
N CYS A 66 -4.85 -0.67 -12.75
CA CYS A 66 -5.78 -0.44 -11.65
C CYS A 66 -7.24 -0.47 -12.12
N ILE A 67 -7.57 0.17 -13.25
CA ILE A 67 -8.92 0.11 -13.84
C ILE A 67 -9.32 -1.31 -14.23
N ALA A 68 -8.38 -2.11 -14.74
CA ALA A 68 -8.65 -3.50 -15.08
C ALA A 68 -8.82 -4.41 -13.84
N ASN A 69 -8.26 -4.02 -12.69
CA ASN A 69 -8.21 -4.81 -11.46
C ASN A 69 -8.79 -4.03 -10.26
N ARG A 70 -9.99 -3.47 -10.44
CA ARG A 70 -10.66 -2.55 -9.50
C ARG A 70 -10.87 -3.10 -8.09
N ASP A 71 -10.85 -4.43 -7.94
CA ASP A 71 -11.06 -5.12 -6.67
C ASP A 71 -9.76 -5.26 -5.84
N LEU A 72 -8.61 -4.89 -6.40
CA LEU A 72 -7.31 -4.99 -5.75
C LEU A 72 -6.88 -3.66 -5.13
N ARG A 73 -6.14 -3.75 -4.01
CA ARG A 73 -5.35 -2.63 -3.48
C ARG A 73 -3.95 -2.70 -4.07
N ILE A 74 -3.55 -1.67 -4.81
CA ILE A 74 -2.36 -1.72 -5.64
C ILE A 74 -1.55 -0.44 -5.44
N GLU A 75 -0.24 -0.58 -5.27
CA GLU A 75 0.74 0.51 -5.30
C GLU A 75 1.77 0.28 -6.41
N ARG A 76 2.51 1.35 -6.73
CA ARG A 76 3.63 1.32 -7.67
C ARG A 76 4.86 1.97 -7.05
N THR A 77 6.01 1.30 -7.08
CA THR A 77 7.28 1.90 -6.64
C THR A 77 7.80 2.94 -7.64
N ALA A 78 8.76 3.76 -7.23
CA ALA A 78 9.45 4.69 -8.13
C ALA A 78 10.12 3.98 -9.32
N THR A 79 10.59 2.75 -9.12
CA THR A 79 11.18 1.91 -10.17
C THR A 79 10.15 1.27 -11.11
N GLY A 80 8.85 1.44 -10.83
CA GLY A 80 7.74 0.91 -11.63
C GLY A 80 7.28 -0.50 -11.27
N GLU A 81 7.72 -1.03 -10.12
CA GLU A 81 7.24 -2.33 -9.63
C GLU A 81 5.85 -2.20 -9.05
N VAL A 82 4.98 -3.17 -9.35
CA VAL A 82 3.61 -3.22 -8.86
C VAL A 82 3.55 -4.04 -7.59
N ILE A 83 2.96 -3.46 -6.54
CA ILE A 83 2.73 -4.12 -5.25
C ILE A 83 1.23 -4.31 -5.09
N VAL A 84 0.79 -5.56 -5.01
CA VAL A 84 -0.60 -5.91 -4.70
C VAL A 84 -0.69 -6.26 -3.23
N MET A 85 -1.53 -5.54 -2.50
CA MET A 85 -1.75 -5.75 -1.07
C MET A 85 -3.05 -6.53 -0.86
N PRO A 86 -3.09 -7.45 0.12
CA PRO A 86 -4.35 -8.04 0.53
C PRO A 86 -5.26 -6.95 1.13
N PRO A 87 -6.58 -7.17 1.13
CA PRO A 87 -7.48 -6.35 1.93
C PRO A 87 -7.05 -6.33 3.40
N ALA A 88 -7.28 -5.20 4.07
CA ALA A 88 -7.06 -5.11 5.51
C ALA A 88 -7.95 -6.14 6.24
N PHE A 89 -7.36 -6.92 7.14
CA PHE A 89 -8.14 -7.77 8.04
C PHE A 89 -8.95 -6.91 9.02
N SER A 90 -10.08 -7.44 9.50
CA SER A 90 -11.09 -6.67 10.24
C SER A 90 -10.56 -5.91 11.46
N ASP A 91 -9.60 -6.46 12.20
CA ASP A 91 -8.96 -5.77 13.33
C ASP A 91 -8.17 -4.53 12.86
N THR A 92 -7.26 -4.67 11.89
CA THR A 92 -6.54 -3.52 11.31
C THR A 92 -7.51 -2.52 10.70
N GLY A 93 -8.55 -2.99 9.99
CA GLY A 93 -9.58 -2.13 9.40
C GLY A 93 -10.32 -1.29 10.46
N ASN A 94 -10.71 -1.89 11.59
CA ASN A 94 -11.35 -1.15 12.69
C ASN A 94 -10.44 -0.07 13.27
N ARG A 95 -9.16 -0.38 13.49
CA ARG A 95 -8.19 0.60 14.00
C ARG A 95 -7.94 1.73 12.99
N ASN A 96 -7.80 1.38 11.71
CA ASN A 96 -7.63 2.37 10.66
C ASN A 96 -8.83 3.31 10.56
N PHE A 97 -10.05 2.77 10.67
CA PHE A 97 -11.26 3.59 10.71
C PHE A 97 -11.24 4.61 11.86
N ASN A 98 -10.90 4.18 13.09
CA ASN A 98 -10.82 5.10 14.24
C ASN A 98 -9.72 6.16 14.07
N LEU A 99 -8.64 5.81 13.39
CA LEU A 99 -7.54 6.72 13.07
C LEU A 99 -7.97 7.76 12.03
N ALA A 100 -8.53 7.31 10.91
CA ALA A 100 -9.02 8.19 9.84
C ALA A 100 -10.15 9.11 10.33
N MET A 101 -11.06 8.61 11.17
CA MET A 101 -12.14 9.42 11.76
C MET A 101 -11.58 10.56 12.62
N GLN A 102 -10.61 10.28 13.49
CA GLN A 102 -10.02 11.32 14.35
C GLN A 102 -9.24 12.37 13.54
N LEU A 103 -8.51 11.94 12.51
CA LEU A 103 -7.84 12.85 11.59
C LEU A 103 -8.86 13.71 10.82
N GLY A 104 -9.94 13.11 10.32
CA GLY A 104 -10.99 13.80 9.58
C GLY A 104 -11.71 14.86 10.42
N ILE A 105 -12.12 14.51 11.65
CA ILE A 105 -12.75 15.45 12.58
C ILE A 105 -11.83 16.63 12.88
N TRP A 106 -10.54 16.37 13.11
CA TRP A 106 -9.58 17.47 13.31
C TRP A 106 -9.41 18.30 12.05
N ALA A 107 -9.26 17.69 10.87
CA ALA A 107 -9.03 18.39 9.61
C ALA A 107 -10.21 19.32 9.26
N GLU A 108 -11.45 18.85 9.45
CA GLU A 108 -12.65 19.67 9.26
C GLU A 108 -12.69 20.86 10.23
N LYS A 109 -12.31 20.64 11.49
CA LYS A 109 -12.31 21.69 12.51
C LYS A 109 -11.20 22.72 12.30
N ASP A 110 -10.01 22.26 11.95
CA ASP A 110 -8.83 23.10 11.71
C ASP A 110 -9.00 23.91 10.41
N GLY A 111 -9.59 23.32 9.37
CA GLY A 111 -9.97 24.00 8.14
C GLY A 111 -8.80 24.36 7.22
N THR A 112 -7.56 23.96 7.53
CA THR A 112 -6.38 24.29 6.70
C THR A 112 -6.05 23.22 5.64
N GLY A 113 -6.80 22.12 5.60
CA GLY A 113 -6.58 21.02 4.66
C GLY A 113 -7.63 19.92 4.72
N LEU A 114 -7.42 18.89 3.91
CA LEU A 114 -8.34 17.77 3.71
C LEU A 114 -7.70 16.46 4.18
N GLY A 115 -8.48 15.63 4.86
CA GLY A 115 -8.11 14.25 5.23
C GLY A 115 -8.50 13.26 4.13
N PHE A 116 -7.68 12.23 3.92
CA PHE A 116 -7.90 11.16 2.95
C PHE A 116 -7.77 9.79 3.61
N ASP A 117 -8.59 8.84 3.17
CA ASP A 117 -8.64 7.48 3.69
C ASP A 117 -7.55 6.56 3.10
N SER A 118 -7.58 5.27 3.46
CA SER A 118 -6.58 4.28 3.02
C SER A 118 -6.73 3.78 1.59
N SER A 119 -7.70 4.29 0.83
CA SER A 119 -7.92 3.94 -0.57
C SER A 119 -7.45 5.02 -1.54
N ALA A 120 -7.22 6.24 -1.06
CA ALA A 120 -6.69 7.33 -1.85
C ALA A 120 -5.21 7.08 -2.21
N GLY A 121 -4.92 7.02 -3.51
CA GLY A 121 -3.55 6.91 -4.02
C GLY A 121 -3.01 8.24 -4.53
N PHE A 122 -1.72 8.47 -4.34
CA PHE A 122 -1.03 9.68 -4.74
C PHE A 122 0.23 9.38 -5.54
N THR A 123 0.47 10.11 -6.62
CA THR A 123 1.73 10.05 -7.37
C THR A 123 2.75 11.00 -6.75
N LEU A 124 3.77 10.44 -6.10
CA LEU A 124 4.84 11.19 -5.44
C LEU A 124 5.84 11.79 -6.46
N PRO A 125 6.63 12.83 -6.09
CA PRO A 125 7.64 13.44 -6.95
C PRO A 125 8.66 12.47 -7.58
N ASN A 126 9.05 11.41 -6.86
CA ASN A 126 9.93 10.37 -7.39
C ASN A 126 9.24 9.41 -8.39
N GLY A 127 7.94 9.62 -8.65
CA GLY A 127 7.11 8.84 -9.57
C GLY A 127 6.44 7.62 -8.95
N ALA A 128 6.67 7.29 -7.68
CA ALA A 128 5.93 6.21 -7.00
C ALA A 128 4.44 6.57 -6.86
N THR A 129 3.56 5.57 -6.87
CA THR A 129 2.15 5.73 -6.52
C THR A 129 1.88 5.01 -5.20
N ARG A 130 1.56 5.77 -4.15
CA ARG A 130 1.41 5.28 -2.77
C ARG A 130 0.03 5.58 -2.20
N SER A 131 -0.45 4.69 -1.35
CA SER A 131 -1.74 4.79 -0.68
C SER A 131 -1.52 4.65 0.83
N PRO A 132 -1.25 5.73 1.57
CA PRO A 132 -1.08 5.69 3.02
C PRO A 132 -2.37 5.28 3.72
N ASP A 133 -2.27 4.77 4.95
CA ASP A 133 -3.44 4.31 5.73
C ASP A 133 -4.37 5.46 6.16
N ALA A 134 -3.79 6.65 6.34
CA ALA A 134 -4.48 7.93 6.33
C ALA A 134 -3.51 9.03 5.92
N SER A 135 -4.01 10.10 5.34
CA SER A 135 -3.18 11.25 5.00
C SER A 135 -3.93 12.57 5.10
N TRP A 136 -3.18 13.66 5.13
CA TRP A 136 -3.72 15.01 5.13
C TRP A 136 -2.90 15.91 4.19
N ILE A 137 -3.61 16.74 3.43
CA ILE A 137 -3.07 17.66 2.42
C ILE A 137 -3.61 19.05 2.70
N ARG A 138 -2.73 20.07 2.67
CA ARG A 138 -3.14 21.48 2.77
C ARG A 138 -4.07 21.86 1.62
N THR A 139 -5.11 22.65 1.93
CA THR A 139 -6.12 23.09 0.96
C THR A 139 -5.48 23.73 -0.26
N GLU A 140 -4.50 24.62 -0.06
CA GLU A 140 -3.77 25.30 -1.12
C GLU A 140 -3.09 24.34 -2.12
N LYS A 141 -2.52 23.21 -1.65
CA LYS A 141 -1.87 22.23 -2.53
C LYS A 141 -2.91 21.43 -3.30
N TRP A 142 -4.04 21.11 -2.66
CA TRP A 142 -5.12 20.35 -3.30
C TRP A 142 -5.85 21.17 -4.36
N GLU A 143 -6.16 22.44 -4.06
CA GLU A 143 -6.87 23.34 -4.97
C GLU A 143 -6.03 23.76 -6.18
N ALA A 144 -4.71 23.67 -6.09
CA ALA A 144 -3.80 23.90 -7.21
C ALA A 144 -3.87 22.81 -8.31
N LEU A 145 -4.45 21.64 -8.01
CA LEU A 145 -4.63 20.55 -8.97
C LEU A 145 -5.82 20.81 -9.89
N THR A 146 -5.75 20.34 -11.13
CA THR A 146 -6.93 20.32 -12.02
C THR A 146 -7.94 19.27 -11.56
N GLU A 147 -9.19 19.37 -12.04
CA GLU A 147 -10.21 18.38 -11.71
C GLU A 147 -9.87 16.98 -12.25
N GLU A 148 -9.18 16.90 -13.39
CA GLU A 148 -8.68 15.65 -13.96
C GLU A 148 -7.58 15.03 -13.09
N GLU A 149 -6.69 15.84 -12.53
CA GLU A 149 -5.66 15.40 -11.60
C GLU A 149 -6.27 14.89 -10.29
N LYS A 150 -7.28 15.59 -9.75
CA LYS A 150 -8.03 15.17 -8.55
C LYS A 150 -8.82 13.87 -8.77
N ALA A 151 -9.29 13.62 -9.99
CA ALA A 151 -10.03 12.43 -10.38
C ALA A 151 -9.15 11.20 -10.71
N SER A 152 -7.85 11.25 -10.39
CA SER A 152 -6.88 10.18 -10.64
C SER A 152 -6.00 9.94 -9.39
N PHE A 153 -4.88 9.22 -9.55
CA PHE A 153 -3.81 9.18 -8.55
C PHE A 153 -3.09 10.53 -8.51
N ALA A 154 -3.69 11.48 -7.80
CA ALA A 154 -3.31 12.90 -7.80
C ALA A 154 -1.78 13.06 -7.68
N PRO A 155 -1.14 13.89 -8.56
CA PRO A 155 0.30 14.10 -8.59
C PRO A 155 0.76 15.05 -7.48
N ILE A 156 0.53 14.62 -6.24
CA ILE A 156 0.73 15.41 -5.04
C ILE A 156 1.35 14.56 -3.93
N CYS A 157 2.33 15.12 -3.23
CA CYS A 157 2.81 14.51 -1.99
C CYS A 157 1.99 15.04 -0.79
N PRO A 158 1.42 14.17 0.05
CA PRO A 158 0.74 14.59 1.27
C PRO A 158 1.62 15.42 2.20
N ASN A 159 1.01 16.27 3.03
CA ASN A 159 1.74 16.99 4.07
C ASN A 159 1.96 16.11 5.31
N PHE A 160 1.00 15.23 5.58
CA PHE A 160 1.04 14.27 6.68
C PHE A 160 0.58 12.90 6.19
N VAL A 161 1.27 11.84 6.63
CA VAL A 161 0.91 10.45 6.36
C VAL A 161 0.97 9.61 7.62
N ILE A 162 0.08 8.62 7.70
CA ILE A 162 0.13 7.57 8.70
C ILE A 162 0.17 6.21 8.01
N GLU A 163 1.03 5.32 8.50
CA GLU A 163 1.08 3.90 8.16
C GLU A 163 0.80 3.10 9.44
N LEU A 164 -0.21 2.25 9.39
CA LEU A 164 -0.66 1.41 10.50
C LEU A 164 -0.25 -0.03 10.24
N ARG A 165 0.78 -0.49 10.95
CA ARG A 165 1.32 -1.82 10.74
C ARG A 165 0.28 -2.92 10.95
N SER A 166 0.02 -3.70 9.90
CA SER A 166 -0.80 -4.91 9.94
C SER A 166 0.03 -6.15 10.28
N LYS A 167 -0.65 -7.29 10.44
CA LYS A 167 0.01 -8.58 10.74
C LYS A 167 0.90 -9.08 9.60
N SER A 168 0.55 -8.77 8.35
CA SER A 168 1.31 -9.16 7.16
C SER A 168 2.51 -8.27 6.89
N ASP A 169 2.59 -7.10 7.52
CA ASP A 169 3.64 -6.13 7.22
C ASP A 169 4.93 -6.41 7.98
N THR A 170 6.03 -6.24 7.24
CA THR A 170 7.35 -6.17 7.87
C THR A 170 7.59 -4.75 8.35
N LEU A 171 8.17 -4.62 9.55
CA LEU A 171 8.54 -3.30 10.06
C LEU A 171 9.57 -2.61 9.14
N LYS A 172 10.48 -3.39 8.55
CA LYS A 172 11.52 -2.89 7.66
C LYS A 172 10.92 -2.21 6.43
N SER A 173 10.01 -2.88 5.71
CA SER A 173 9.37 -2.32 4.52
C SER A 173 8.57 -1.05 4.83
N LEU A 174 7.88 -1.00 5.97
CA LEU A 174 7.17 0.22 6.39
C LEU A 174 8.13 1.36 6.71
N LYS A 175 9.25 1.09 7.40
CA LYS A 175 10.27 2.12 7.65
C LYS A 175 10.88 2.67 6.35
N GLU A 176 11.15 1.80 5.38
CA GLU A 176 11.62 2.21 4.05
C GLU A 176 10.58 3.08 3.34
N LYS A 177 9.29 2.73 3.42
CA LYS A 177 8.18 3.54 2.91
C LYS A 177 8.08 4.91 3.59
N MET A 178 8.27 4.97 4.92
CA MET A 178 8.29 6.24 5.66
C MET A 178 9.44 7.15 5.22
N VAL A 179 10.64 6.60 4.99
CA VAL A 179 11.76 7.37 4.44
C VAL A 179 11.42 7.88 3.04
N GLU A 180 10.85 7.03 2.17
CA GLU A 180 10.41 7.46 0.83
C GLU A 180 9.42 8.63 0.91
N TYR A 181 8.44 8.59 1.81
CA TYR A 181 7.51 9.71 1.99
C TYR A 181 8.22 11.01 2.39
N ILE A 182 9.14 10.97 3.35
CA ILE A 182 9.90 12.16 3.80
C ILE A 182 10.77 12.72 2.68
N ASP A 183 11.48 11.86 1.95
CA ASP A 183 12.31 12.26 0.80
C ASP A 183 11.49 12.91 -0.33
N ASN A 184 10.19 12.60 -0.39
CA ASN A 184 9.24 13.16 -1.35
C ASN A 184 8.49 14.40 -0.83
N GLY A 185 8.81 14.89 0.37
CA GLY A 185 8.29 16.17 0.88
C GLY A 185 7.15 16.07 1.89
N VAL A 186 6.87 14.88 2.44
CA VAL A 186 6.01 14.77 3.63
C VAL A 186 6.65 15.52 4.80
N SER A 187 5.86 16.34 5.51
CA SER A 187 6.35 17.14 6.63
C SER A 187 6.32 16.38 7.96
N LEU A 188 5.34 15.49 8.13
CA LEU A 188 5.21 14.62 9.30
C LEU A 188 4.74 13.23 8.86
N GLY A 189 5.41 12.19 9.34
CA GLY A 189 5.02 10.81 9.10
C GLY A 189 4.92 10.00 10.39
N TRP A 190 3.83 9.27 10.59
CA TRP A 190 3.70 8.33 11.70
C TRP A 190 3.65 6.89 11.20
N LEU A 191 4.54 6.05 11.71
CA LEU A 191 4.44 4.60 11.58
C LEU A 191 4.04 4.01 12.94
N ILE A 192 2.82 3.47 13.01
CA ILE A 192 2.24 2.92 14.23
C ILE A 192 2.44 1.40 14.22
N ASP A 193 3.39 0.93 15.04
CA ASP A 193 3.65 -0.49 15.26
C ASP A 193 2.86 -1.00 16.47
N ARG A 194 1.61 -1.40 16.21
CA ARG A 194 0.69 -1.94 17.24
C ARG A 194 1.26 -3.15 17.96
N LYS A 195 1.96 -4.03 17.24
CA LYS A 195 2.55 -5.26 17.80
C LYS A 195 3.50 -4.96 18.95
N ASN A 196 4.27 -3.88 18.81
CA ASN A 196 5.28 -3.46 19.79
C ASN A 196 4.84 -2.22 20.59
N ARG A 197 3.58 -1.78 20.44
CA ARG A 197 3.04 -0.53 21.01
C ARG A 197 4.02 0.65 20.87
N SER A 198 4.58 0.78 19.68
CA SER A 198 5.58 1.78 19.36
C SER A 198 5.10 2.67 18.22
N VAL A 199 5.48 3.95 18.26
CA VAL A 199 5.22 4.90 17.19
C VAL A 199 6.55 5.47 16.76
N TYR A 200 6.82 5.40 15.46
CA TYR A 200 7.96 6.01 14.82
C TYR A 200 7.48 7.32 14.18
N ILE A 201 8.07 8.43 14.60
CA ILE A 201 7.75 9.77 14.11
C ILE A 201 8.87 10.23 13.20
N TYR A 202 8.50 10.52 11.96
CA TYR A 202 9.39 10.95 10.90
C TYR A 202 9.17 12.41 10.58
N ARG A 203 10.25 13.17 10.43
CA ARG A 203 10.26 14.54 9.90
C ARG A 203 11.50 14.72 9.02
N PRO A 204 11.50 15.71 8.11
CA PRO A 204 12.66 16.01 7.27
C PRO A 204 13.94 16.28 8.07
N ASN A 205 15.07 15.84 7.54
CA ASN A 205 16.42 16.14 8.03
C ASN A 205 16.72 15.70 9.46
N GLN A 206 16.05 14.67 9.97
CA GLN A 206 16.31 14.13 11.30
C GLN A 206 16.03 12.63 11.39
N GLU A 207 16.68 11.98 12.35
CA GLU A 207 16.42 10.58 12.67
C GLU A 207 15.01 10.38 13.23
N PRO A 208 14.36 9.22 12.97
CA PRO A 208 13.02 8.96 13.46
C PRO A 208 12.97 8.89 14.98
N GLN A 209 12.08 9.67 15.60
CA GLN A 209 11.82 9.58 17.03
C GLN A 209 10.95 8.36 17.32
N ILE A 210 11.28 7.60 18.36
CA ILE A 210 10.55 6.40 18.75
C ILE A 210 9.87 6.63 20.10
N LEU A 211 8.55 6.57 20.10
CA LEU A 211 7.75 6.62 21.32
C LEU A 211 7.16 5.24 21.63
N LYS A 212 7.12 4.87 22.90
CA LYS A 212 6.53 3.61 23.36
C LYS A 212 5.33 3.89 24.27
N ASN A 213 4.32 3.04 24.18
CA ASN A 213 3.14 3.02 25.05
C ASN A 213 2.49 4.41 25.24
N GLN A 214 2.44 5.21 24.18
CA GLN A 214 1.83 6.54 24.26
C GLN A 214 0.31 6.42 24.38
N GLU A 215 -0.28 7.27 25.21
CA GLU A 215 -1.73 7.38 25.31
C GLU A 215 -2.29 8.36 24.26
N VAL A 216 -1.51 9.39 23.93
CA VAL A 216 -1.86 10.43 22.95
C VAL A 216 -0.62 10.78 22.13
N LEU A 217 -0.78 10.95 20.81
CA LEU A 217 0.24 11.52 19.94
C LEU A 217 -0.10 12.97 19.58
N SER A 218 0.90 13.85 19.63
CA SER A 218 0.75 15.25 19.22
C SER A 218 1.23 15.44 17.78
N GLY A 219 0.41 16.10 16.96
CA GLY A 219 0.75 16.49 15.58
C GLY A 219 1.56 17.79 15.47
N GLU A 220 1.91 18.42 16.60
CA GLU A 220 2.65 19.69 16.59
C GLU A 220 4.09 19.55 16.08
N PRO A 221 4.62 20.56 15.36
CA PRO A 221 3.94 21.78 14.92
C PRO A 221 3.19 21.66 13.59
N GLU A 222 3.28 20.52 12.89
CA GLU A 222 2.81 20.40 11.50
C GLU A 222 1.27 20.40 11.38
N LEU A 223 0.59 19.83 12.37
CA LEU A 223 -0.86 19.71 12.50
C LEU A 223 -1.27 20.36 13.83
N LYS A 224 -1.45 21.69 13.80
CA LYS A 224 -1.69 22.49 14.99
C LYS A 224 -2.91 21.99 15.77
N GLY A 225 -2.74 21.74 17.06
CA GLY A 225 -3.78 21.25 17.96
C GLY A 225 -4.24 19.81 17.70
N PHE A 226 -3.65 19.09 16.74
CA PHE A 226 -4.02 17.70 16.49
C PHE A 226 -3.48 16.81 17.61
N GLN A 227 -4.39 16.05 18.23
CA GLN A 227 -4.07 15.02 19.20
C GLN A 227 -4.75 13.73 18.79
N LEU A 228 -3.98 12.65 18.73
CA LEU A 228 -4.50 11.32 18.41
C LEU A 228 -4.50 10.43 19.66
N PRO A 229 -5.64 10.30 20.34
CA PRO A 229 -5.88 9.25 21.33
C PRO A 229 -5.61 7.84 20.78
N MET A 230 -4.66 7.15 21.40
CA MET A 230 -4.22 5.83 20.95
C MET A 230 -5.07 4.67 21.53
N THR A 231 -5.95 4.95 22.48
CA THR A 231 -6.79 3.95 23.17
C THR A 231 -7.64 3.09 22.23
N LYS A 232 -8.09 3.65 21.10
CA LYS A 232 -8.86 2.93 20.07
C LYS A 232 -8.00 2.34 18.94
N ILE A 233 -6.68 2.57 18.98
CA ILE A 233 -5.72 2.20 17.93
C ILE A 233 -4.84 1.02 18.36
N TRP A 234 -4.51 0.90 19.65
CA TRP A 234 -3.76 -0.23 20.19
C TRP A 234 -4.44 -1.59 19.93
#